data_AF-A0A6N2LHV5-F1
#
_entry.id   AF-A0A6N2LHV5-F1
#
_cell.length_a   1.000
_cell.length_b   1.000
_cell.length_c   1.000
_cell.angle_alpha   90.00
_cell.angle_beta   90.00
_cell.angle_gamma   90.00
#
_symmetry.space_group_name_H-M   'P 1'
#
loop_
_entity.id
_entity.type
_entity.pdbx_description
1 polymer ?
#
loop_
_entity_poly.entity_id
_entity_poly.type
_entity_poly.pdbx_seq_one_letter_code
_entity_poly.pdbx_strand_id
1 'polypeptide(L)'
;MLLKLLVRVGRFERATEIWESMGETGFYPSVSTYAVMIHGLCKKKGKLEEACRYFETMIDEGIPPYASTIEMLRNRLIGFGLMDHIEILACKIARHFFFYTRAGKRNEGQ
;
A
#
# COMPACT_ATOMS: atom_id res chain seq x y z
N MET A 1 -16.16 -0.11 -6.65
CA MET A 1 -15.21 1.00 -6.45
C MET A 1 -14.68 1.49 -7.79
N LEU A 2 -14.84 2.77 -8.11
CA LEU A 2 -14.43 3.39 -9.39
C LEU A 2 -12.92 3.23 -9.67
N LEU A 3 -12.08 3.42 -8.66
CA LEU A 3 -10.62 3.23 -8.75
C LEU A 3 -10.23 1.84 -9.27
N LYS A 4 -10.92 0.77 -8.80
CA LYS A 4 -10.67 -0.60 -9.27
C LYS A 4 -10.95 -0.75 -10.77
N LEU A 5 -11.99 -0.09 -11.28
CA LEU A 5 -12.29 -0.11 -12.71
C LEU A 5 -11.21 0.64 -13.50
N LEU A 6 -10.88 1.87 -13.09
CA LEU A 6 -9.90 2.72 -13.77
C LEU A 6 -8.53 2.05 -13.87
N VAL A 7 -8.05 1.48 -12.75
CA VAL A 7 -6.79 0.72 -12.72
C VAL A 7 -6.83 -0.50 -13.63
N ARG A 8 -7.94 -1.26 -13.64
CA ARG A 8 -8.09 -2.44 -14.50
C ARG A 8 -8.07 -2.09 -15.99
N VAL A 9 -8.65 -0.96 -16.38
CA VAL A 9 -8.65 -0.50 -17.78
C VAL A 9 -7.41 0.34 -18.14
N GLY A 10 -6.44 0.45 -17.22
CA GLY A 10 -5.17 1.14 -17.47
C GLY A 10 -5.23 2.67 -17.44
N ARG A 11 -6.34 3.26 -16.97
CA ARG A 11 -6.52 4.71 -16.82
C ARG A 11 -5.96 5.17 -15.47
N PHE A 12 -4.64 5.07 -15.31
CA PHE A 12 -3.96 5.37 -14.04
C PHE A 12 -3.98 6.86 -13.71
N GLU A 13 -3.87 7.72 -14.71
CA GLU A 13 -3.88 9.17 -14.54
C GLU A 13 -5.22 9.61 -13.92
N ARG A 14 -6.33 9.10 -14.48
CA ARG A 14 -7.67 9.31 -13.91
C ARG A 14 -7.83 8.65 -12.54
N ALA A 15 -7.18 7.52 -12.29
CA ALA A 15 -7.22 6.88 -10.99
C ALA A 15 -6.50 7.73 -9.92
N THR A 16 -5.37 8.35 -10.27
CA THR A 16 -4.64 9.28 -9.38
C THR A 16 -5.46 10.54 -9.10
N GLU A 17 -6.10 11.14 -10.12
CA GLU A 17 -7.01 12.29 -9.90
C GLU A 17 -8.13 11.95 -8.90
N ILE A 18 -8.75 10.77 -9.05
CA ILE A 18 -9.79 10.32 -8.12
C ILE A 18 -9.19 10.11 -6.73
N TRP A 19 -8.00 9.51 -6.62
CA TRP A 19 -7.33 9.32 -5.33
C TRP A 19 -7.09 10.65 -4.61
N GLU A 20 -6.56 11.65 -5.30
CA GLU A 20 -6.28 12.97 -4.73
C GLU A 20 -7.58 13.66 -4.25
N SER A 21 -8.66 13.55 -5.04
CA SER A 21 -9.97 14.10 -4.66
C SER A 21 -10.61 13.40 -3.44
N MET A 22 -10.21 12.17 -3.10
CA MET A 22 -10.77 11.44 -1.95
C MET A 22 -10.44 12.14 -0.63
N GLY A 23 -9.24 12.71 -0.50
CA GLY A 23 -8.84 13.47 0.69
C GLY A 23 -9.66 14.76 0.87
N GLU A 24 -9.94 15.46 -0.24
CA GLU A 24 -10.72 16.72 -0.22
C GLU A 24 -12.21 16.48 0.11
N THR A 25 -12.73 15.32 -0.28
CA THR A 25 -14.14 14.96 -0.10
C THR A 25 -14.42 14.24 1.22
N GLY A 26 -13.41 14.07 2.08
CA GLY A 26 -13.53 13.38 3.38
C GLY A 26 -13.67 11.86 3.27
N PHE A 27 -13.40 11.28 2.11
CA PHE A 27 -13.40 9.83 1.90
C PHE A 27 -12.01 9.26 2.13
N TYR A 28 -11.84 8.48 3.20
CA TYR A 28 -10.56 7.86 3.49
C TYR A 28 -10.35 6.56 2.70
N PRO A 29 -9.17 6.35 2.07
CA PRO A 29 -8.88 5.11 1.37
C PRO A 29 -8.90 3.91 2.32
N SER A 30 -9.58 2.84 1.92
CA SER A 30 -9.57 1.58 2.67
C SER A 30 -8.35 0.72 2.32
N VAL A 31 -8.10 -0.32 3.11
CA VAL A 31 -7.13 -1.40 2.79
C VAL A 31 -7.31 -1.92 1.35
N SER A 32 -8.55 -2.06 0.89
CA SER A 32 -8.87 -2.53 -0.47
C SER A 32 -8.55 -1.49 -1.55
N THR A 33 -8.68 -0.20 -1.21
CA THR A 33 -8.40 0.93 -2.10
C THR A 33 -6.90 1.03 -2.36
N TYR A 34 -6.10 0.97 -1.30
CA TYR A 34 -4.63 0.91 -1.38
C TYR A 34 -4.17 -0.31 -2.18
N ALA A 35 -4.68 -1.50 -1.85
CA ALA A 35 -4.29 -2.73 -2.55
C ALA A 35 -4.53 -2.63 -4.06
N VAL A 36 -5.66 -2.06 -4.50
CA VAL A 36 -5.96 -1.86 -5.92
C VAL A 36 -4.91 -0.96 -6.60
N MET A 37 -4.57 0.18 -5.99
CA MET A 37 -3.60 1.13 -6.57
C MET A 37 -2.21 0.49 -6.64
N ILE A 38 -1.73 -0.08 -5.53
CA ILE A 38 -0.41 -0.72 -5.44
C ILE A 38 -0.32 -1.86 -6.46
N HIS A 39 -1.34 -2.73 -6.54
CA HIS A 39 -1.37 -3.87 -7.48
C HIS A 39 -1.35 -3.44 -8.94
N GLY A 40 -2.09 -2.39 -9.27
CA GLY A 40 -2.07 -1.81 -10.60
C GLY A 40 -0.72 -1.22 -10.97
N LEU A 41 -0.18 -0.37 -10.09
CA LEU A 41 1.07 0.37 -10.33
C LEU A 41 2.28 -0.55 -10.38
N CYS A 42 2.35 -1.60 -9.55
CA CYS A 42 3.40 -2.61 -9.62
C CYS A 42 3.44 -3.33 -10.97
N LYS A 43 2.31 -3.45 -11.69
CA LYS A 43 2.27 -4.08 -13.02
C LYS A 43 2.68 -3.12 -14.13
N LYS A 44 2.45 -1.81 -13.99
CA LYS A 44 2.79 -0.80 -15.00
C LYS A 44 4.30 -0.49 -14.98
N LYS A 45 4.90 -0.37 -16.17
CA LYS A 45 6.34 -0.03 -16.31
C LYS A 45 6.58 1.41 -15.83
N GLY A 46 7.66 1.62 -15.09
CA GLY A 46 8.03 2.95 -14.58
C GLY A 46 7.16 3.48 -13.43
N LYS A 47 6.25 2.68 -12.89
CA LYS A 47 5.33 3.08 -11.82
C LYS A 47 5.59 2.39 -10.47
N LEU A 48 6.68 1.66 -10.36
CA LEU A 48 7.05 0.93 -9.15
C LEU A 48 7.30 1.86 -7.96
N GLU A 49 8.00 2.96 -8.17
CA GLU A 49 8.26 3.95 -7.12
C GLU A 49 6.96 4.56 -6.57
N GLU A 50 6.00 4.85 -7.45
CA GLU A 50 4.69 5.33 -7.06
C GLU A 50 3.93 4.27 -6.24
N ALA A 51 4.00 2.99 -6.63
CA ALA A 51 3.44 1.90 -5.85
C ALA A 51 4.05 1.79 -4.45
N CYS A 52 5.37 2.00 -4.31
CA CYS A 52 6.05 2.04 -3.03
C CYS A 52 5.52 3.21 -2.17
N ARG A 53 5.37 4.42 -2.72
CA ARG A 53 4.82 5.57 -1.97
C ARG A 53 3.43 5.31 -1.42
N TYR A 54 2.54 4.69 -2.20
CA TYR A 54 1.21 4.29 -1.71
C TYR A 54 1.30 3.25 -0.59
N PHE A 55 2.22 2.28 -0.70
CA PHE A 55 2.45 1.32 0.37
C PHE A 55 2.97 1.99 1.65
N GLU A 56 3.90 2.92 1.54
CA GLU A 56 4.42 3.66 2.69
C GLU A 56 3.33 4.47 3.39
N THR A 57 2.53 5.20 2.61
CA THR A 57 1.39 5.97 3.13
C THR A 57 0.41 5.06 3.87
N MET A 58 0.12 3.87 3.32
CA MET A 58 -0.73 2.87 3.96
C MET A 58 -0.22 2.44 5.34
N ILE A 59 1.10 2.24 5.49
CA ILE A 59 1.71 1.88 6.77
C ILE A 59 1.72 3.07 7.75
N ASP A 60 2.03 4.26 7.26
CA ASP A 60 2.09 5.48 8.08
C ASP A 60 0.70 5.88 8.61
N GLU A 61 -0.37 5.59 7.85
CA GLU A 61 -1.77 5.70 8.28
C GLU A 61 -2.23 4.56 9.20
N GLY A 62 -1.37 3.59 9.51
CA GLY A 62 -1.69 2.47 10.39
C GLY A 62 -2.60 1.41 9.77
N ILE A 63 -2.74 1.39 8.44
CA ILE A 63 -3.61 0.47 7.72
C ILE A 63 -2.83 -0.81 7.39
N PRO A 64 -3.22 -2.00 7.91
CA PRO A 64 -2.46 -3.22 7.68
C PRO A 64 -2.62 -3.70 6.22
N PRO A 65 -1.53 -3.91 5.47
CA PRO A 65 -1.59 -4.42 4.10
C PRO A 65 -1.98 -5.89 4.05
N TYR A 66 -2.62 -6.29 2.96
CA TYR A 66 -2.79 -7.71 2.66
C TYR A 66 -1.44 -8.38 2.38
N ALA A 67 -1.30 -9.65 2.78
CA ALA A 67 -0.11 -10.46 2.50
C ALA A 67 0.25 -10.47 1.00
N SER A 68 -0.77 -10.54 0.13
CA SER A 68 -0.59 -10.50 -1.34
C SER A 68 -0.02 -9.18 -1.83
N THR A 69 -0.34 -8.04 -1.19
CA THR A 69 0.23 -6.74 -1.53
C THR A 69 1.71 -6.69 -1.20
N ILE A 70 2.11 -7.20 -0.02
CA ILE A 70 3.51 -7.28 0.39
C ILE A 70 4.30 -8.18 -0.56
N GLU A 71 3.80 -9.38 -0.82
CA GLU A 71 4.47 -10.37 -1.68
C GLU A 71 4.71 -9.81 -3.08
N MET A 72 3.69 -9.20 -3.68
CA MET A 72 3.79 -8.66 -5.03
C MET A 72 4.80 -7.51 -5.10
N LEU A 73 4.81 -6.60 -4.12
CA LEU A 73 5.76 -5.49 -4.08
C LEU A 73 7.20 -5.99 -3.89
N ARG A 74 7.41 -6.93 -2.96
CA ARG A 74 8.70 -7.60 -2.74
C ARG A 74 9.22 -8.28 -4.01
N ASN A 75 8.40 -9.12 -4.65
CA ASN A 75 8.79 -9.84 -5.86
C ASN A 75 9.14 -8.86 -6.99
N ARG A 76 8.42 -7.74 -7.09
CA ARG A 76 8.69 -6.70 -8.08
C ARG A 76 10.00 -5.96 -7.79
N LEU A 77 10.30 -5.62 -6.53
CA LEU A 77 11.58 -5.00 -6.15
C LEU A 77 12.78 -5.91 -6.42
N ILE A 78 12.65 -7.21 -6.11
CA ILE A 78 13.67 -8.22 -6.41
C ILE A 78 13.97 -8.25 -7.91
N GLY A 79 12.93 -8.24 -8.76
CA GLY A 79 13.09 -8.24 -10.21
C GLY A 79 13.80 -6.99 -10.78
N PHE A 80 13.83 -5.88 -10.03
CA PHE A 80 14.54 -4.66 -10.39
C PHE A 80 15.89 -4.49 -9.66
N GLY A 81 16.26 -5.42 -8.77
CA GLY A 81 17.50 -5.34 -7.99
C GLY A 81 17.50 -4.23 -6.92
N LEU A 82 16.32 -3.74 -6.52
CA LEU A 82 16.17 -2.62 -5.58
C LEU A 82 16.18 -3.11 -4.12
N MET A 83 17.32 -3.65 -3.68
CA MET A 83 17.45 -4.29 -2.35
C MET A 83 17.27 -3.32 -1.18
N ASP A 84 17.74 -2.08 -1.30
CA ASP A 84 17.60 -1.06 -0.24
C ASP A 84 16.12 -0.81 0.10
N HIS A 85 15.25 -0.78 -0.92
CA HIS A 85 13.81 -0.63 -0.73
C HIS A 85 13.17 -1.86 -0.05
N ILE A 86 13.72 -3.06 -0.24
CA ILE A 86 13.24 -4.28 0.41
C ILE A 86 13.55 -4.24 1.92
N GLU A 87 14.72 -3.75 2.30
CA GLU A 87 15.09 -3.61 3.71
C GLU A 87 14.22 -2.56 4.41
N ILE A 88 13.97 -1.42 3.78
CA ILE A 88 13.05 -0.40 4.29
C ILE A 88 11.63 -0.98 4.43
N LEU A 89 11.15 -1.69 3.41
CA LEU A 89 9.85 -2.36 3.43
C LEU A 89 9.73 -3.33 4.61
N ALA A 90 10.74 -4.20 4.80
CA ALA A 90 10.78 -5.16 5.90
C ALA A 90 10.80 -4.47 7.27
N CYS A 91 11.62 -3.42 7.43
CA CYS A 91 11.68 -2.61 8.65
C CYS A 91 10.33 -1.98 8.98
N LYS A 92 9.67 -1.36 7.99
CA LYS A 92 8.37 -0.71 8.18
C LYS A 92 7.29 -1.72 8.59
N ILE A 93 7.23 -2.87 7.92
CA ILE A 93 6.28 -3.94 8.27
C ILE A 93 6.56 -4.50 9.66
N ALA A 94 7.82 -4.79 9.99
CA ALA A 94 8.20 -5.35 11.28
C ALA A 94 7.81 -4.42 12.44
N ARG A 95 8.08 -3.12 12.31
CA ARG A 95 7.68 -2.11 13.29
C ARG A 95 6.16 -2.12 13.48
N HIS A 96 5.40 -2.06 12.39
CA HIS A 96 3.93 -2.05 12.47
C HIS A 96 3.37 -3.34 13.09
N PHE A 97 3.92 -4.50 12.75
CA PHE A 97 3.51 -5.79 13.32
C PHE A 97 3.83 -5.91 14.81
N PHE A 98 4.97 -5.36 15.24
CA PHE A 98 5.36 -5.30 16.65
C PHE A 98 4.45 -4.36 17.47
N PHE A 99 4.05 -3.22 16.89
CA PHE A 99 3.06 -2.34 17.52
C PHE A 99 1.68 -3.00 17.61
N TYR A 100 1.25 -3.71 16.57
CA TYR A 100 -0.05 -4.39 16.54
C TYR A 100 -0.15 -5.52 17.57
N THR A 101 0.90 -6.34 17.69
CA THR A 101 0.96 -7.43 18.70
C THR A 101 1.11 -6.93 20.13
N ARG A 102 1.75 -5.77 20.35
CA ARG A 102 1.88 -5.17 21.68
C ARG A 102 0.63 -4.38 22.09
N ALA A 103 -0.08 -3.76 21.15
CA ALA A 103 -1.37 -3.10 21.39
C ALA A 103 -2.48 -4.10 21.75
N GLY A 104 -2.45 -5.32 21.19
CA GLY A 104 -3.38 -6.40 21.52
C GLY A 104 -3.25 -6.96 22.95
N LYS A 105 -2.18 -6.66 23.68
CA LYS A 105 -1.99 -7.10 25.09
C LYS A 105 -2.39 -6.07 26.15
N ARG A 106 -2.98 -4.93 25.78
CA ARG A 106 -3.40 -3.91 26.75
C ARG A 106 -4.88 -3.96 27.14
N ASN A 107 -5.66 -4.91 26.61
CA ASN A 107 -7.09 -5.10 26.88
C ASN A 107 -7.43 -6.47 27.51
N GLU A 108 -6.56 -7.03 28.35
CA GLU A 108 -6.89 -8.17 29.22
C GLU A 108 -6.38 -7.89 30.64
N GLY A 109 -6.94 -6.87 31.26
CA GLY A 109 -6.55 -6.43 32.60
C GLY A 109 -7.50 -5.39 33.18
N GLN A 110 -8.80 -5.72 33.24
CA GLN A 110 -9.75 -5.18 34.22
C GLN A 110 -10.66 -6.32 34.68
#